data_AF-A0A953JLR0-F1
#
_entry.id   AF-A0A953JLR0-F1
#
_cell.length_a   1.000
_cell.length_b   1.000
_cell.length_c   1.000
_cell.angle_alpha   90.00
_cell.angle_beta   90.00
_cell.angle_gamma   90.00
#
_symmetry.space_group_name_H-M   'P 1'
#
loop_
_entity.id
_entity.type
_entity.pdbx_description
1 polymer ?
#
loop_
_entity_poly.entity_id
_entity_poly.type
_entity_poly.pdbx_seq_one_letter_code
_entity_poly.pdbx_strand_id
1 'polypeptide(L)'
;MILDLLFGPFVEFGFLRRALVGCLALSVAVPPLGLFLMLRRMSLTADVLAHGILPGVAAGFLLAGLSVPAMAAGGLVAGLAVALGAGALSRATG
;
A
#
# COMPACT_ATOMS: atom_id res chain seq x y z
N MET A 1 -22.42 10.05 -25.41
CA MET A 1 -22.45 8.59 -25.66
C MET A 1 -21.16 7.88 -25.23
N ILE A 2 -19.99 8.17 -25.81
CA ILE A 2 -18.72 7.52 -25.38
C ILE A 2 -18.23 8.03 -24.01
N LEU A 3 -18.31 9.34 -23.77
CA LEU A 3 -17.88 9.92 -22.49
C LEU A 3 -18.78 9.46 -21.34
N ASP A 4 -20.09 9.33 -21.57
CA ASP A 4 -21.02 8.79 -20.57
C ASP A 4 -20.74 7.32 -20.24
N LEU A 5 -20.35 6.52 -21.24
CA LEU A 5 -19.97 5.13 -21.01
C LEU A 5 -18.66 5.01 -20.21
N LEU A 6 -17.71 5.92 -20.45
CA LEU A 6 -16.41 5.92 -19.78
C LEU A 6 -16.48 6.48 -18.35
N PHE A 7 -17.25 7.55 -18.14
CA PHE A 7 -17.33 8.27 -16.87
C PHE A 7 -18.56 7.91 -16.02
N GLY A 8 -19.62 7.37 -16.63
CA GLY A 8 -20.84 6.91 -15.93
C GLY A 8 -20.56 6.03 -14.72
N PRO A 9 -19.71 4.99 -14.81
CA PRO A 9 -19.38 4.13 -13.66
C PRO A 9 -18.75 4.89 -12.49
N PHE A 10 -17.95 5.93 -12.75
CA PHE A 10 -17.29 6.71 -11.70
C PHE A 10 -18.24 7.73 -11.05
N VAL A 11 -19.27 8.17 -11.78
CA VAL A 11 -20.32 9.07 -11.28
C VAL A 11 -21.32 8.29 -10.42
N GLU A 12 -21.77 7.12 -10.89
CA GLU A 12 -22.78 6.29 -10.24
C GLU A 12 -22.23 5.53 -9.03
N PHE A 13 -21.01 5.00 -9.10
CA PHE A 13 -20.44 4.17 -8.04
C PHE A 13 -19.43 4.93 -7.18
N GLY A 14 -19.85 5.31 -5.97
CA GLY A 14 -18.98 6.00 -5.01
C GLY A 14 -17.73 5.19 -4.59
N PHE A 15 -17.76 3.85 -4.65
CA PHE A 15 -16.57 3.03 -4.39
C PHE A 15 -15.52 3.21 -5.48
N LEU A 16 -15.93 3.32 -6.75
CA LEU A 16 -15.03 3.44 -7.88
C LEU A 16 -14.34 4.80 -7.87
N ARG A 17 -15.07 5.85 -7.46
CA ARG A 17 -14.48 7.17 -7.20
C ARG A 17 -13.42 7.14 -6.11
N ARG A 18 -13.68 6.46 -4.98
CA ARG A 18 -12.69 6.30 -3.89
C ARG A 18 -11.47 5.50 -4.35
N ALA A 19 -11.68 4.42 -5.11
CA ALA A 19 -10.60 3.62 -5.68
C ALA A 19 -9.74 4.45 -6.65
N LEU A 20 -10.36 5.27 -7.51
CA LEU A 20 -9.65 6.15 -8.44
C LEU A 20 -8.77 7.16 -7.70
N VAL A 21 -9.32 7.83 -6.68
CA VAL A 21 -8.54 8.76 -5.84
C VAL A 21 -7.37 8.05 -5.18
N GLY A 22 -7.58 6.83 -4.67
CA GLY A 22 -6.52 5.98 -4.12
C GLY A 22 -5.43 5.65 -5.14
N CYS A 23 -5.81 5.19 -6.33
CA CYS A 23 -4.86 4.88 -7.41
C CYS A 23 -4.07 6.11 -7.86
N LEU A 24 -4.70 7.28 -7.99
CA LEU A 24 -4.02 8.51 -8.33
C LEU A 24 -3.03 8.94 -7.24
N ALA A 25 -3.44 8.88 -5.97
CA ALA A 25 -2.56 9.17 -4.84
C ALA A 25 -1.34 8.23 -4.82
N LEU A 26 -1.56 6.92 -5.03
CA LEU A 26 -0.48 5.93 -5.11
C LEU A 26 0.43 6.16 -6.33
N SER A 27 -0.14 6.49 -7.50
CA SER A 27 0.63 6.77 -8.70
C SER A 27 1.58 7.96 -8.55
N VAL A 28 1.28 8.90 -7.66
CA VAL A 28 2.18 10.02 -7.35
C VAL A 28 3.17 9.66 -6.24
N ALA A 29 2.74 8.90 -5.23
CA ALA A 29 3.56 8.61 -4.06
C ALA A 29 4.56 7.45 -4.24
N VAL A 30 4.21 6.41 -5.00
CA VAL A 30 5.01 5.18 -5.13
C VAL A 30 6.25 5.35 -6.02
N PRO A 31 6.20 6.04 -7.19
CA PRO A 31 7.38 6.21 -8.04
C PRO A 31 8.60 6.86 -7.37
N PRO A 32 8.49 7.97 -6.61
CA PRO A 32 9.65 8.56 -5.95
C PRO A 32 10.22 7.62 -4.88
N LEU A 33 9.38 6.89 -4.15
CA LEU A 33 9.81 5.88 -3.19
C LEU A 33 10.58 4.75 -3.89
N GLY A 34 10.05 4.23 -5.00
CA GLY A 34 10.68 3.18 -5.81
C GLY A 34 12.03 3.63 -6.38
N LEU A 35 12.11 4.84 -6.94
CA LEU A 35 13.36 5.40 -7.46
C LEU A 35 14.42 5.55 -6.36
N PHE A 36 14.03 6.05 -5.19
CA PHE A 36 14.92 6.19 -4.04
C PHE A 36 15.50 4.83 -3.58
N LEU A 37 14.64 3.81 -3.46
CA LEU A 37 15.05 2.46 -3.09
C LEU A 37 15.96 1.82 -4.16
N MET A 38 15.65 2.03 -5.44
CA MET A 38 16.45 1.53 -6.55
C MET A 38 17.86 2.15 -6.58
N LEU A 39 17.96 3.47 -6.43
CA LEU A 39 19.24 4.18 -6.38
C LEU A 39 20.10 3.74 -5.19
N ARG A 40 19.47 3.35 -4.08
CA ARG A 40 20.15 2.81 -2.89
C ARG A 40 20.50 1.32 -2.97
N ARG A 41 20.23 0.64 -4.09
CA ARG A 41 20.38 -0.82 -4.24
C ARG A 41 19.54 -1.63 -3.22
N MET A 42 18.43 -1.06 -2.77
CA MET A 42 17.50 -1.64 -1.80
C MET A 42 16.21 -2.15 -2.47
N SER A 43 16.27 -2.57 -3.74
CA SER A 43 15.11 -3.06 -4.49
C SER A 43 14.41 -4.24 -3.79
N LEU A 44 15.19 -5.15 -3.17
CA LEU A 44 14.66 -6.28 -2.40
C LEU A 44 13.86 -5.86 -1.16
N THR A 45 14.17 -4.70 -0.58
CA THR A 45 13.46 -4.18 0.59
C THR A 45 12.00 -3.84 0.25
N ALA A 46 11.74 -3.39 -0.98
CA ALA A 46 10.37 -3.11 -1.44
C ALA A 46 9.53 -4.40 -1.52
N ASP A 47 10.12 -5.50 -2.00
CA ASP A 47 9.46 -6.79 -2.12
C ASP A 47 9.11 -7.39 -0.75
N VAL A 48 10.04 -7.31 0.20
CA VAL A 48 9.82 -7.74 1.59
C VAL A 48 8.74 -6.91 2.27
N LEU A 49 8.70 -5.60 2.05
CA LEU A 49 7.66 -4.73 2.60
C LEU A 49 6.27 -5.08 2.04
N ALA A 50 6.15 -5.32 0.74
CA ALA A 50 4.88 -5.69 0.11
C ALA A 50 4.31 -7.00 0.70
N HIS A 51 5.14 -8.03 0.82
CA HIS A 51 4.75 -9.31 1.42
C HIS A 51 4.49 -9.21 2.93
N GLY A 52 5.22 -8.33 3.61
CA GLY A 52 5.07 -8.10 5.05
C GLY A 52 3.83 -7.31 5.44
N ILE A 53 3.33 -6.42 4.57
CA ILE A 53 2.15 -5.59 4.84
C ILE A 53 0.84 -6.40 4.69
N LEU A 54 0.76 -7.31 3.70
CA LEU A 54 -0.41 -8.14 3.42
C LEU A 54 -1.03 -8.84 4.65
N PRO A 55 -0.26 -9.56 5.50
CA PRO A 55 -0.82 -10.20 6.69
C PRO A 55 -1.37 -9.20 7.71
N GLY A 56 -0.79 -8.00 7.82
CA GLY A 56 -1.31 -6.94 8.68
C GLY A 56 -2.67 -6.41 8.22
N VAL A 57 -2.83 -6.22 6.91
CA VAL A 57 -4.12 -5.85 6.30
C VAL A 57 -5.15 -6.94 6.53
N ALA A 58 -4.78 -8.22 6.35
CA ALA A 58 -5.65 -9.36 6.60
C ALA A 58 -6.08 -9.44 8.08
N ALA A 59 -5.16 -9.23 9.02
CA ALA A 59 -5.48 -9.16 10.45
C ALA A 59 -6.43 -7.99 10.77
N GLY A 60 -6.20 -6.81 10.17
CA GLY A 60 -7.10 -5.66 10.31
C GLY A 60 -8.52 -5.94 9.81
N PHE A 61 -8.63 -6.66 8.68
CA PHE A 61 -9.92 -7.13 8.15
C PHE A 61 -10.60 -8.13 9.10
N LEU A 62 -9.85 -9.09 9.67
CA LEU A 62 -10.43 -10.09 10.59
C LEU A 62 -10.96 -9.47 11.89
N LEU A 63 -10.29 -8.44 12.41
CA LEU A 63 -10.67 -7.80 13.68
C LEU A 63 -11.83 -6.81 13.55
N ALA A 64 -11.91 -6.08 12.45
CA ALA A 64 -12.83 -4.95 12.29
C ALA A 64 -13.67 -5.00 11.00
N GLY A 65 -13.69 -6.14 10.31
CA GLY A 65 -14.43 -6.36 9.06
C GLY A 65 -13.95 -5.47 7.90
N LEU A 66 -14.88 -5.06 7.04
CA LEU A 66 -14.64 -4.20 5.87
C LEU A 66 -14.35 -2.72 6.23
N SER A 67 -13.78 -2.45 7.40
CA SER A 67 -13.39 -1.10 7.77
C SER A 67 -12.03 -0.73 7.15
N VAL A 68 -12.08 0.13 6.12
CA VAL A 68 -10.90 0.74 5.48
C VAL A 68 -9.86 1.27 6.48
N PRO A 69 -10.22 2.01 7.55
CA PRO A 69 -9.22 2.52 8.50
C PRO A 69 -8.52 1.41 9.30
N ALA A 70 -9.21 0.34 9.68
CA ALA A 70 -8.59 -0.75 10.43
C ALA A 70 -7.65 -1.58 9.56
N MET A 71 -8.03 -1.84 8.30
CA MET A 71 -7.16 -2.47 7.31
C MET A 71 -5.90 -1.62 7.03
N ALA A 72 -6.06 -0.30 6.92
CA ALA A 72 -4.93 0.62 6.74
C ALA A 72 -4.01 0.65 7.98
N ALA A 73 -4.58 0.68 9.19
CA ALA A 73 -3.82 0.63 10.44
C ALA A 73 -3.06 -0.70 10.59
N GLY A 74 -3.71 -1.83 10.31
CA GLY A 74 -3.08 -3.16 10.35
C GLY A 74 -1.93 -3.27 9.36
N GLY A 75 -2.13 -2.81 8.12
CA GLY A 75 -1.07 -2.75 7.11
C GLY A 75 0.09 -1.84 7.52
N LEU A 76 -0.20 -0.67 8.08
CA LEU A 76 0.83 0.27 8.56
C LEU A 76 1.67 -0.33 9.69
N VAL A 77 1.03 -0.94 10.70
CA VAL A 77 1.71 -1.56 11.85
C VAL A 77 2.61 -2.71 11.38
N ALA A 78 2.10 -3.59 10.52
CA ALA A 78 2.90 -4.69 9.97
C ALA A 78 4.06 -4.19 9.10
N GLY A 79 3.81 -3.20 8.22
CA GLY A 79 4.86 -2.60 7.40
C GLY A 79 5.96 -1.95 8.22
N LEU A 80 5.62 -1.22 9.28
CA LEU A 80 6.59 -0.64 10.21
C LEU A 80 7.38 -1.71 10.96
N ALA A 81 6.72 -2.76 11.45
CA ALA A 81 7.39 -3.87 12.11
C ALA A 81 8.42 -4.55 11.18
N VAL A 82 8.05 -4.78 9.92
CA VAL A 82 8.92 -5.40 8.90
C VAL A 82 10.08 -4.47 8.53
N ALA A 83 9.82 -3.17 8.32
CA ALA A 83 10.85 -2.18 8.04
C ALA A 83 11.90 -2.11 9.16
N LEU A 84 11.44 -2.04 10.41
CA LEU A 84 12.31 -1.98 11.59
C LEU A 84 13.08 -3.29 11.78
N GLY A 85 12.43 -4.44 11.61
CA GLY A 85 13.05 -5.75 11.71
C GLY A 85 14.14 -5.96 10.65
N ALA A 86 13.84 -5.67 9.39
CA ALA A 86 14.81 -5.75 8.29
C ALA A 86 15.99 -4.80 8.51
N GLY A 87 15.73 -3.56 8.97
CA GLY A 87 16.76 -2.58 9.27
C GLY A 87 17.63 -2.97 10.48
N ALA A 88 17.04 -3.54 11.53
CA ALA A 88 17.79 -4.02 12.69
C ALA A 88 18.68 -5.22 12.32
N LEU A 89 18.15 -6.18 11.57
CA LEU A 89 18.91 -7.34 11.12
C LEU A 89 20.06 -6.93 10.17
N SER A 90 19.79 -6.00 9.24
CA SER A 90 20.84 -5.46 8.36
C SER A 90 21.99 -4.78 9.11
N ARG A 91 21.75 -4.24 10.32
CA ARG A 91 22.80 -3.66 11.17
C ARG A 91 23.49 -4.67 12.08
N ALA A 92 22.84 -5.78 12.39
CA ALA A 92 23.40 -6.83 13.24
C ALA A 92 24.34 -7.76 12.45
N THR A 93 24.10 -7.92 11.15
CA THR A 93 24.87 -8.81 10.26
C THR A 93 25.88 -8.07 9.37
N GLY A 94 25.92 -6.74 9.43
CA GLY A 94 26.88 -5.89 8.71
C GLY A 94 27.93 -5.32 9.64
#